data_AF-A0A2J4PAT3-F1
#
_entry.id   AF-A0A2J4PAT3-F1
#
_cell.length_a   1.000
_cell.length_b   1.000
_cell.length_c   1.000
_cell.angle_alpha   90.00
_cell.angle_beta   90.00
_cell.angle_gamma   90.00
#
_symmetry.space_group_name_H-M   'P 1'
#
loop_
_entity.id
_entity.type
_entity.pdbx_description
1 polymer ?
#
loop_
_entity_poly.entity_id
_entity_poly.type
_entity_poly.pdbx_seq_one_letter_code
_entity_poly.pdbx_strand_id
1 'polypeptide(L)'
;SLHDFQRICELLASTSAANRTATILYALGWTHHTTGAQTIRAAAMLQLLLGNIGMAGGGVNALRGHSNIQGYTDLGLLSTNLPGYMPLPSEKQVDYQSYISQITPAALGVNEVNYWQNTPKFFVSMMKSFWGDAATAENSWGYDWLPKWDRLYDVMTQAELMAQGKINGYVVQGFNPLAAFPDKNKSARALAKLKYLVVIDPLVTESSNFWQNHGEMNDVRPADIQTEVFRLPSSCFAEENGSIANSGRWLQWLFLLH
;
A
#
# COMPACT_ATOMS: atom_id res chain seq x y z
N SER A 1 -32.83 -9.58 -9.65
CA SER A 1 -34.20 -9.10 -9.98
C SER A 1 -34.59 -7.99 -8.99
N LEU A 2 -35.70 -7.27 -9.22
CA LEU A 2 -36.21 -6.29 -8.23
C LEU A 2 -36.52 -6.96 -6.88
N HIS A 3 -37.07 -8.17 -6.92
CA HIS A 3 -37.36 -8.99 -5.76
C HIS A 3 -36.09 -9.29 -4.93
N ASP A 4 -34.99 -9.67 -5.59
CA ASP A 4 -33.72 -9.97 -4.88
C ASP A 4 -33.16 -8.71 -4.20
N PHE A 5 -33.25 -7.56 -4.87
CA PHE A 5 -32.81 -6.30 -4.31
C PHE A 5 -33.63 -5.90 -3.08
N GLN A 6 -34.97 -5.96 -3.18
CA GLN A 6 -35.86 -5.67 -2.06
C GLN A 6 -35.59 -6.58 -0.86
N ARG A 7 -35.38 -7.88 -1.11
CA ARG A 7 -35.05 -8.84 -0.07
C ARG A 7 -33.75 -8.48 0.66
N ILE A 8 -32.71 -8.06 -0.05
CA ILE A 8 -31.44 -7.62 0.55
C ILE A 8 -31.66 -6.36 1.39
N CYS A 9 -32.41 -5.39 0.88
CA CYS A 9 -32.73 -4.16 1.60
C CYS A 9 -33.46 -4.44 2.92
N GLU A 10 -34.49 -5.29 2.91
CA GLU A 10 -35.24 -5.68 4.11
C GLU A 10 -34.34 -6.37 5.15
N LEU A 11 -33.47 -7.28 4.70
CA LEU A 11 -32.55 -7.99 5.59
C LEU A 11 -31.55 -7.03 6.25
N LEU A 12 -30.93 -6.13 5.48
CA LEU A 12 -30.02 -5.12 6.01
C LEU A 12 -30.74 -4.14 6.94
N ALA A 13 -31.92 -3.65 6.56
CA ALA A 13 -32.72 -2.74 7.36
C ALA A 13 -33.12 -3.34 8.72
N SER A 14 -33.35 -4.67 8.79
CA SER A 14 -33.63 -5.37 10.05
C SER A 14 -32.50 -5.29 11.08
N THR A 15 -31.28 -4.92 10.65
CA THR A 15 -30.11 -4.73 11.53
C THR A 15 -29.95 -3.30 12.03
N SER A 16 -30.92 -2.43 11.79
CA SER A 16 -31.01 -1.14 12.50
C SER A 16 -31.46 -1.29 13.96
N ALA A 17 -32.02 -2.46 14.33
CA ALA A 17 -32.35 -2.79 15.71
C ALA A 17 -31.07 -3.02 16.53
N ALA A 18 -30.97 -2.39 17.71
CA ALA A 18 -29.75 -2.39 18.54
C ALA A 18 -29.23 -3.77 18.97
N ASN A 19 -30.06 -4.82 18.90
CA ASN A 19 -29.70 -6.19 19.27
C ASN A 19 -29.37 -7.08 18.06
N ARG A 20 -29.27 -6.52 16.85
CA ARG A 20 -28.94 -7.24 15.62
C ARG A 20 -27.88 -6.46 14.85
N THR A 21 -26.89 -7.17 14.32
CA THR A 21 -25.82 -6.56 13.55
C THR A 21 -25.71 -7.19 12.17
N ALA A 22 -25.31 -6.38 11.19
CA ALA A 22 -24.80 -6.84 9.91
C ALA A 22 -23.32 -6.51 9.78
N THR A 23 -22.57 -7.35 9.08
CA THR A 23 -21.20 -7.10 8.72
C THR A 23 -21.03 -7.13 7.20
N ILE A 24 -20.24 -6.21 6.67
CA ILE A 24 -19.92 -6.15 5.24
C ILE A 24 -18.52 -6.70 5.04
N LEU A 25 -18.39 -7.78 4.30
CA LEU A 25 -17.11 -8.37 3.90
C LEU A 25 -16.84 -8.02 2.43
N TYR A 26 -15.71 -7.37 2.15
CA TYR A 26 -15.32 -7.03 0.78
C TYR A 26 -13.81 -7.04 0.59
N ALA A 27 -13.38 -7.10 -0.68
CA ALA A 27 -11.98 -6.96 -1.10
C ALA A 27 -11.92 -6.34 -2.52
N LEU A 28 -11.28 -7.02 -3.47
CA LEU A 28 -10.93 -6.47 -4.79
C LEU A 28 -12.14 -6.09 -5.66
N GLY A 29 -13.26 -6.82 -5.51
CA GLY A 29 -14.46 -6.58 -6.30
C GLY A 29 -15.08 -5.19 -6.12
N TRP A 30 -14.68 -4.44 -5.08
CA TRP A 30 -15.11 -3.05 -4.88
C TRP A 30 -13.98 -2.04 -5.07
N THR A 31 -12.71 -2.44 -4.92
CA THR A 31 -11.57 -1.49 -4.91
C THR A 31 -11.03 -1.21 -6.31
N HIS A 32 -11.07 -2.16 -7.25
CA HIS A 32 -10.43 -2.06 -8.56
C HIS A 32 -11.28 -1.34 -9.61
N HIS A 33 -11.83 -0.19 -9.23
CA HIS A 33 -12.64 0.67 -10.08
C HIS A 33 -12.22 2.13 -9.89
N THR A 34 -12.44 2.95 -10.92
CA THR A 34 -12.21 4.40 -10.84
C THR A 34 -13.03 5.07 -9.74
N THR A 35 -14.13 4.44 -9.32
CA THR A 35 -15.01 4.87 -8.23
C THR A 35 -14.91 3.98 -6.98
N GLY A 36 -13.90 3.11 -6.86
CA GLY A 36 -13.84 2.10 -5.81
C GLY A 36 -13.90 2.68 -4.39
N ALA A 37 -13.21 3.80 -4.16
CA ALA A 37 -13.29 4.54 -2.90
C ALA A 37 -14.73 4.98 -2.56
N GLN A 38 -15.53 5.35 -3.57
CA GLN A 38 -16.92 5.77 -3.39
C GLN A 38 -17.83 4.63 -3.01
N THR A 39 -17.63 3.45 -3.62
CA THR A 39 -18.34 2.22 -3.23
C THR A 39 -18.11 1.89 -1.76
N ILE A 40 -16.87 2.01 -1.30
CA ILE A 40 -16.50 1.76 0.11
C ILE A 40 -17.11 2.83 1.03
N ARG A 41 -17.10 4.11 0.62
CA ARG A 41 -17.77 5.18 1.37
C ARG A 41 -19.26 4.88 1.55
N ALA A 42 -19.95 4.43 0.51
CA ALA A 42 -21.37 4.08 0.60
C ALA A 42 -21.62 2.94 1.60
N ALA A 43 -20.77 1.90 1.59
CA ALA A 43 -20.86 0.80 2.57
C ALA A 43 -20.60 1.28 4.01
N ALA A 44 -19.62 2.17 4.21
CA ALA A 44 -19.35 2.76 5.52
C ALA A 44 -20.53 3.61 6.01
N MET A 45 -21.10 4.46 5.14
CA MET A 45 -22.29 5.26 5.45
C MET A 45 -23.48 4.39 5.83
N LEU A 46 -23.72 3.29 5.11
CA LEU A 46 -24.77 2.34 5.44
C LEU A 46 -24.57 1.72 6.83
N GLN A 47 -23.35 1.27 7.14
CA GLN A 47 -23.05 0.68 8.45
C GLN A 47 -23.16 1.69 9.60
N LEU A 48 -22.87 2.97 9.35
CA LEU A 48 -23.12 4.05 10.31
C LEU A 48 -24.61 4.28 10.53
N LEU A 49 -25.42 4.35 9.45
CA LEU A 49 -26.87 4.52 9.53
C LEU A 49 -27.56 3.37 10.27
N LEU A 50 -27.04 2.14 10.12
CA LEU A 50 -27.56 0.96 10.80
C LEU A 50 -27.01 0.79 12.23
N GLY A 51 -26.07 1.64 12.68
CA GLY A 51 -25.47 1.53 14.02
C GLY A 51 -24.56 0.30 14.20
N ASN A 52 -24.03 -0.25 13.10
CA ASN A 52 -23.24 -1.49 13.11
C ASN A 52 -21.73 -1.29 13.34
N ILE A 53 -21.23 -0.05 13.31
CA ILE A 53 -19.80 0.25 13.53
C ILE A 53 -19.48 0.16 15.03
N GLY A 54 -18.42 -0.58 15.38
CA GLY A 54 -17.97 -0.76 16.77
C GLY A 54 -18.63 -1.95 17.50
N MET A 55 -19.57 -2.64 16.85
CA MET A 55 -20.29 -3.77 17.43
C MET A 55 -19.67 -5.12 17.08
N ALA A 56 -19.74 -6.09 17.99
CA ALA A 56 -19.42 -7.49 17.69
C ALA A 56 -20.38 -8.04 16.63
N GLY A 57 -19.85 -8.76 15.63
CA GLY A 57 -20.61 -9.22 14.47
C GLY A 57 -21.00 -8.13 13.47
N GLY A 58 -20.62 -6.87 13.72
CA GLY A 58 -20.88 -5.71 12.87
C GLY A 58 -19.68 -5.30 12.00
N GLY A 59 -19.60 -4.01 11.72
CA GLY A 59 -18.42 -3.38 11.11
C GLY A 59 -18.30 -3.54 9.59
N VAL A 60 -17.21 -2.98 9.07
CA VAL A 60 -16.81 -3.08 7.67
C VAL A 60 -15.50 -3.88 7.61
N ASN A 61 -15.63 -5.17 7.31
CA ASN A 61 -14.51 -6.10 7.24
C ASN A 61 -13.88 -6.06 5.86
N ALA A 62 -12.98 -5.09 5.68
CA ALA A 62 -12.21 -4.92 4.47
C ALA A 62 -11.05 -5.95 4.43
N LEU A 63 -11.30 -7.08 3.78
CA LEU A 63 -10.41 -8.25 3.79
C LEU A 63 -9.12 -7.95 3.01
N ARG A 64 -7.98 -8.18 3.66
CA ARG A 64 -6.66 -7.97 3.05
C ARG A 64 -6.20 -9.21 2.29
N GLY A 65 -5.45 -8.99 1.20
CA GLY A 65 -4.98 -10.02 0.27
C GLY A 65 -3.71 -10.73 0.77
N HIS A 66 -2.54 -10.22 0.38
CA HIS A 66 -1.25 -10.79 0.83
C HIS A 66 -1.16 -10.87 2.36
N SER A 67 -0.46 -11.89 2.84
CA SER A 67 -0.30 -12.21 4.27
C SER A 67 0.14 -11.03 5.14
N ASN A 68 1.00 -10.16 4.60
CA ASN A 68 1.54 -8.99 5.31
C ASN A 68 1.27 -7.64 4.60
N ILE A 69 0.27 -7.57 3.71
CA ILE A 69 -0.03 -6.28 3.04
C ILE A 69 -0.46 -5.19 4.04
N GLN A 70 -1.07 -5.59 5.16
CA GLN A 70 -1.37 -4.71 6.27
C GLN A 70 -0.07 -4.14 6.85
N GLY A 71 0.91 -4.99 7.16
CA GLY A 71 2.20 -4.56 7.73
C GLY A 71 3.00 -3.67 6.78
N TYR A 72 3.06 -3.99 5.49
CA TYR A 72 3.72 -3.10 4.52
C TYR A 72 3.04 -1.73 4.40
N THR A 73 1.72 -1.69 4.54
CA THR A 73 0.98 -0.42 4.59
C THR A 73 1.27 0.34 5.88
N ASP A 74 1.30 -0.36 7.03
CA ASP A 74 1.63 0.22 8.34
C ASP A 74 3.07 0.80 8.35
N LEU A 75 4.00 0.15 7.66
CA LEU A 75 5.40 0.58 7.50
C LEU A 75 5.59 1.62 6.39
N GLY A 76 4.53 2.00 5.68
CA GLY A 76 4.58 3.10 4.71
C GLY A 76 5.30 2.77 3.41
N LEU A 77 5.30 1.51 2.94
CA LEU A 77 5.84 1.15 1.61
C LEU A 77 4.92 1.57 0.46
N LEU A 78 4.62 2.88 0.41
CA LEU A 78 3.87 3.56 -0.63
C LEU A 78 4.61 4.86 -0.98
N SER A 79 4.46 5.32 -2.23
CA SER A 79 5.28 6.40 -2.81
C SER A 79 5.43 7.67 -1.98
N THR A 80 4.43 8.05 -1.18
CA THR A 80 4.39 9.31 -0.43
C THR A 80 4.11 9.08 1.06
N ASN A 81 4.46 7.92 1.58
CA ASN A 81 4.18 7.54 2.96
C ASN A 81 5.47 7.30 3.75
N LEU A 82 5.33 7.47 5.05
CA LEU A 82 6.28 7.10 6.09
C LEU A 82 5.61 6.08 7.02
N PRO A 83 6.39 5.32 7.81
CA PRO A 83 5.86 4.42 8.83
C PRO A 83 4.83 5.11 9.73
N GLY A 84 3.82 4.36 10.16
CA GLY A 84 2.77 4.86 11.05
C GLY A 84 1.78 5.81 10.39
N TYR A 85 1.50 5.62 9.09
CA TYR A 85 0.53 6.39 8.31
C TYR A 85 0.85 7.90 8.16
N MET A 86 2.08 8.30 8.44
CA MET A 86 2.51 9.69 8.24
C MET A 86 2.76 9.95 6.75
N PRO A 87 2.34 11.11 6.20
CA PRO A 87 2.69 11.48 4.84
C PRO A 87 4.17 11.89 4.77
N LEU A 88 4.86 11.47 3.71
CA LEU A 88 6.17 12.00 3.35
C LEU A 88 6.02 13.50 3.00
N PRO A 89 7.01 14.37 3.27
CA PRO A 89 6.89 15.79 2.94
C PRO A 89 6.85 16.03 1.43
N SER A 90 6.05 17.01 1.00
CA SER A 90 6.08 17.51 -0.38
C SER A 90 7.17 18.57 -0.55
N GLU A 91 7.62 18.83 -1.78
CA GLU A 91 8.59 19.90 -2.06
C GLU A 91 8.09 21.31 -1.67
N LYS A 92 6.77 21.49 -1.55
CA LYS A 92 6.13 22.75 -1.15
C LYS A 92 6.24 23.03 0.35
N GLN A 93 6.56 22.02 1.15
CA GLN A 93 6.78 22.14 2.59
C GLN A 93 8.26 22.38 2.83
N VAL A 94 8.67 23.64 2.69
CA VAL A 94 10.10 24.01 2.65
C VAL A 94 10.85 23.83 3.96
N ASP A 95 10.13 23.75 5.09
CA ASP A 95 10.70 23.57 6.42
C ASP A 95 9.84 22.62 7.28
N TYR A 96 10.44 22.15 8.38
CA TYR A 96 9.80 21.26 9.34
C TYR A 96 8.51 21.84 9.93
N GLN A 97 8.48 23.14 10.23
CA GLN A 97 7.34 23.77 10.89
C GLN A 97 6.12 23.83 9.95
N SER A 98 6.34 24.16 8.68
CA SER A 98 5.37 24.16 7.60
C SER A 98 4.84 22.75 7.35
N TYR A 99 5.71 21.74 7.32
CA TYR A 99 5.30 20.34 7.22
C TYR A 99 4.44 19.91 8.40
N ILE A 100 4.97 20.03 9.62
CA ILE A 100 4.33 19.45 10.79
C ILE A 100 3.00 20.12 11.11
N SER A 101 2.89 21.44 10.90
CA SER A 101 1.63 22.17 11.09
C SER A 101 0.55 21.76 10.09
N GLN A 102 0.90 21.46 8.83
CA GLN A 102 -0.05 21.04 7.81
C GLN A 102 -0.56 19.61 8.02
N ILE A 103 0.29 18.72 8.56
CA ILE A 103 -0.08 17.31 8.76
C ILE A 103 -0.61 17.02 10.17
N THR A 104 -0.59 18.03 11.06
CA THR A 104 -1.20 17.95 12.39
C THR A 104 -2.58 18.60 12.35
N PRO A 105 -3.68 17.82 12.35
CA PRO A 105 -5.01 18.40 12.26
C PRO A 105 -5.36 19.19 13.52
N ALA A 106 -5.94 20.38 13.33
CA ALA A 106 -6.59 21.12 14.40
C ALA A 106 -7.88 20.40 14.83
N ALA A 107 -8.26 20.55 16.10
CA ALA A 107 -9.57 20.10 16.57
C ALA A 107 -10.67 20.86 15.83
N LEU A 108 -11.74 20.17 15.43
CA LEU A 108 -12.86 20.77 14.70
C LEU A 108 -14.06 21.02 15.62
N GLY A 109 -14.11 20.35 16.78
CA GLY A 109 -15.15 20.46 17.78
C GLY A 109 -14.63 20.64 19.20
N VAL A 110 -15.57 20.68 20.15
CA VAL A 110 -15.29 20.77 21.59
C VAL A 110 -15.25 19.36 22.18
N ASN A 111 -14.30 19.10 23.08
CA ASN A 111 -14.12 17.80 23.76
C ASN A 111 -13.80 16.62 22.82
N GLU A 112 -13.22 16.87 21.66
CA GLU A 112 -12.70 15.82 20.78
C GLU A 112 -11.36 15.31 21.29
N VAL A 113 -11.13 14.00 21.19
CA VAL A 113 -9.82 13.40 21.51
C VAL A 113 -8.74 13.90 20.56
N ASN A 114 -9.08 14.11 19.27
CA ASN A 114 -8.18 14.46 18.17
C ASN A 114 -6.77 13.84 18.33
N TYR A 115 -6.67 12.51 18.26
CA TYR A 115 -5.43 11.81 18.62
C TYR A 115 -4.24 12.21 17.73
N TRP A 116 -4.51 12.59 16.48
CA TRP A 116 -3.51 13.08 15.53
C TRP A 116 -2.91 14.45 15.88
N GLN A 117 -3.39 15.15 16.92
CA GLN A 117 -2.66 16.28 17.48
C GLN A 117 -1.24 15.89 17.97
N ASN A 118 -1.00 14.60 18.19
CA ASN A 118 0.29 14.05 18.62
C ASN A 118 1.28 13.80 17.46
N THR A 119 0.94 14.12 16.20
CA THR A 119 1.82 13.93 15.03
C THR A 119 3.26 14.42 15.22
N PRO A 120 3.54 15.58 15.85
CA PRO A 120 4.92 16.01 16.11
C PRO A 120 5.73 14.99 16.94
N LYS A 121 5.10 14.34 17.92
CA LYS A 121 5.75 13.33 18.76
C LYS A 121 6.12 12.10 17.96
N PHE A 122 5.21 11.64 17.09
CA PHE A 122 5.43 10.48 16.23
C PHE A 122 6.54 10.74 15.23
N PHE A 123 6.52 11.91 14.58
CA PHE A 123 7.54 12.29 13.61
C PHE A 123 8.93 12.33 14.24
N VAL A 124 9.12 13.09 15.34
CA VAL A 124 10.43 13.20 16.00
C VAL A 124 10.93 11.83 16.46
N SER A 125 10.06 11.00 17.06
CA SER A 125 10.44 9.64 17.49
C SER A 125 10.91 8.77 16.31
N MET A 126 10.23 8.86 15.17
CA MET A 126 10.62 8.16 13.94
C MET A 126 11.97 8.66 13.41
N MET A 127 12.19 9.98 13.36
CA MET A 127 13.46 10.54 12.92
C MET A 127 14.64 10.12 13.83
N LYS A 128 14.40 10.04 15.14
CA LYS A 128 15.38 9.47 16.09
C LYS A 128 15.63 7.98 15.84
N SER A 129 14.62 7.20 15.43
CA SER A 129 14.82 5.81 15.01
C SER A 129 15.64 5.68 13.72
N PHE A 130 15.51 6.62 12.78
CA PHE A 130 16.25 6.58 11.52
C PHE A 130 17.70 7.03 11.66
N TRP A 131 17.95 8.08 12.43
CA TRP A 131 19.25 8.75 12.43
C TRP A 131 19.93 8.88 13.80
N GLY A 132 19.31 8.34 14.86
CA GLY A 132 19.89 8.32 16.19
C GLY A 132 20.30 9.71 16.65
N ASP A 133 21.55 9.85 17.10
CA ASP A 133 22.11 11.10 17.62
C ASP A 133 22.22 12.21 16.56
N ALA A 134 22.25 11.88 15.28
CA ALA A 134 22.34 12.87 14.20
C ALA A 134 21.04 13.67 14.03
N ALA A 135 19.88 13.14 14.46
CA ALA A 135 18.63 13.89 14.48
C ALA A 135 18.53 14.72 15.77
N THR A 136 18.67 16.03 15.66
CA THR A 136 18.64 16.98 16.78
C THR A 136 17.66 18.11 16.54
N ALA A 137 17.33 18.90 17.56
CA ALA A 137 16.42 20.03 17.39
C ALA A 137 17.02 21.10 16.46
N GLU A 138 18.34 21.29 16.52
CA GLU A 138 19.08 22.32 15.76
C GLU A 138 19.03 22.08 14.24
N ASN A 139 18.93 20.82 13.81
CA ASN A 139 18.80 20.45 12.40
C ASN A 139 17.39 19.99 12.02
N SER A 140 16.37 20.38 12.79
CA SER A 140 14.97 19.98 12.56
C SER A 140 14.80 18.46 12.44
N TRP A 141 15.53 17.72 13.27
CA TRP A 141 15.54 16.27 13.34
C TRP A 141 15.92 15.57 12.04
N GLY A 142 16.67 16.22 11.15
CA GLY A 142 17.02 15.64 9.84
C GLY A 142 15.90 15.70 8.80
N TYR A 143 14.90 16.56 8.98
CA TYR A 143 13.78 16.76 8.05
C TYR A 143 14.23 16.88 6.58
N ASP A 144 15.34 17.59 6.33
CA ASP A 144 15.84 17.81 4.97
C ASP A 144 16.53 16.61 4.31
N TRP A 145 16.77 15.54 5.06
CA TRP A 145 17.31 14.29 4.53
C TRP A 145 16.21 13.40 3.91
N LEU A 146 14.94 13.65 4.25
CA LEU A 146 13.82 12.96 3.61
C LEU A 146 13.66 13.42 2.15
N PRO A 147 13.42 12.48 1.22
CA PRO A 147 13.03 12.87 -0.13
C PRO A 147 11.70 13.62 -0.07
N LYS A 148 11.63 14.75 -0.76
CA LYS A 148 10.41 15.55 -0.90
C LYS A 148 9.78 15.29 -2.25
N TRP A 149 8.51 14.94 -2.29
CA TRP A 149 7.83 14.58 -3.54
C TRP A 149 7.23 15.81 -4.25
N ASP A 150 7.34 15.83 -5.58
CA ASP A 150 6.69 16.78 -6.48
C ASP A 150 5.30 16.27 -6.93
N ARG A 151 5.18 14.94 -7.06
CA ARG A 151 3.97 14.24 -7.48
C ARG A 151 3.93 12.82 -6.91
N LEU A 152 2.78 12.16 -7.05
CA LEU A 152 2.64 10.74 -6.77
C LEU A 152 3.29 9.91 -7.89
N TYR A 153 4.12 8.94 -7.51
CA TYR A 153 4.70 7.96 -8.43
C TYR A 153 4.05 6.58 -8.20
N ASP A 154 2.77 6.45 -8.53
CA ASP A 154 2.07 5.16 -8.50
C ASP A 154 2.59 4.20 -9.61
N VAL A 155 2.19 2.93 -9.56
CA VAL A 155 2.64 1.89 -10.50
C VAL A 155 2.33 2.20 -11.97
N MET A 156 1.22 2.88 -12.27
CA MET A 156 0.86 3.25 -13.63
C MET A 156 1.75 4.38 -14.14
N THR A 157 2.00 5.38 -13.28
CA THR A 157 2.94 6.46 -13.53
C THR A 157 4.36 5.93 -13.72
N GLN A 158 4.79 4.97 -12.91
CA GLN A 158 6.09 4.31 -13.03
C GLN A 158 6.21 3.54 -14.35
N ALA A 159 5.22 2.72 -14.71
CA ALA A 159 5.21 1.96 -15.96
C ALA A 159 5.27 2.89 -17.19
N GLU A 160 4.56 4.02 -17.15
CA GLU A 160 4.60 5.03 -18.20
C GLU A 160 5.98 5.70 -18.31
N LEU A 161 6.56 6.15 -17.20
CA LEU A 161 7.91 6.73 -17.19
C LEU A 161 8.97 5.75 -17.67
N MET A 162 8.84 4.47 -17.30
CA MET A 162 9.73 3.41 -17.73
C MET A 162 9.63 3.18 -19.25
N ALA A 163 8.41 3.11 -19.80
CA ALA A 163 8.19 3.02 -21.25
C ALA A 163 8.75 4.23 -22.02
N GLN A 164 8.76 5.41 -21.40
CA GLN A 164 9.38 6.63 -21.93
C GLN A 164 10.92 6.66 -21.77
N GLY A 165 11.54 5.65 -21.16
CA GLY A 165 12.99 5.59 -20.90
C GLY A 165 13.47 6.55 -19.80
N LYS A 166 12.57 7.01 -18.93
CA LYS A 166 12.89 7.94 -17.82
C LYS A 166 13.25 7.23 -16.50
N ILE A 167 13.14 5.90 -16.47
CA ILE A 167 13.56 5.07 -15.34
C ILE A 167 14.73 4.20 -15.81
N ASN A 168 15.89 4.34 -15.15
CA ASN A 168 17.09 3.58 -15.49
C ASN A 168 17.08 2.17 -14.88
N GLY A 169 16.55 2.03 -13.67
CA GLY A 169 16.62 0.80 -12.90
C GLY A 169 15.35 0.54 -12.13
N TYR A 170 15.05 -0.72 -11.88
CA TYR A 170 13.88 -1.13 -11.11
C TYR A 170 14.23 -2.30 -10.18
N VAL A 171 13.74 -2.25 -8.95
CA VAL A 171 13.89 -3.32 -7.96
C VAL A 171 12.53 -3.93 -7.72
N VAL A 172 12.45 -5.25 -7.88
CA VAL A 172 11.24 -6.04 -7.70
C VAL A 172 11.52 -7.07 -6.61
N GLN A 173 10.98 -6.82 -5.42
CA GLN A 173 11.15 -7.71 -4.27
C GLN A 173 9.80 -8.36 -3.92
N GLY A 174 9.69 -9.68 -4.08
CA GLY A 174 8.49 -10.44 -3.75
C GLY A 174 7.22 -9.97 -4.48
N PHE A 175 7.36 -9.41 -5.68
CA PHE A 175 6.29 -8.90 -6.52
C PHE A 175 6.52 -9.32 -7.98
N ASN A 176 5.46 -9.40 -8.78
CA ASN A 176 5.57 -9.85 -10.17
C ASN A 176 4.84 -8.87 -11.11
N PRO A 177 5.46 -7.72 -11.46
CA PRO A 177 4.80 -6.67 -12.22
C PRO A 177 4.31 -7.12 -13.59
N LEU A 178 5.01 -8.03 -14.27
CA LEU A 178 4.57 -8.52 -15.59
C LEU A 178 3.22 -9.25 -15.54
N ALA A 179 2.94 -9.95 -14.45
CA ALA A 179 1.67 -10.65 -14.24
C ALA A 179 0.61 -9.77 -13.54
N ALA A 180 1.03 -8.86 -12.66
CA ALA A 180 0.12 -8.12 -11.79
C ALA A 180 -0.33 -6.76 -12.35
N PHE A 181 0.50 -6.09 -13.17
CA PHE A 181 0.13 -4.80 -13.74
C PHE A 181 -0.91 -4.96 -14.85
N PRO A 182 -1.82 -3.98 -15.03
CA PRO A 182 -2.72 -3.98 -16.17
C PRO A 182 -1.94 -3.76 -17.47
N ASP A 183 -2.42 -4.35 -18.57
CA ASP A 183 -1.73 -4.35 -19.87
C ASP A 183 -0.30 -4.92 -19.81
N LYS A 184 -0.23 -6.27 -19.77
CA LYS A 184 1.02 -7.04 -19.79
C LYS A 184 1.95 -6.65 -20.94
N ASN A 185 1.41 -6.30 -22.12
CA ASN A 185 2.23 -5.94 -23.27
C ASN A 185 2.92 -4.59 -23.06
N LYS A 186 2.23 -3.61 -22.47
CA LYS A 186 2.86 -2.35 -22.06
C LYS A 186 3.91 -2.58 -20.97
N SER A 187 3.61 -3.40 -19.97
CA SER A 187 4.57 -3.75 -18.91
C SER A 187 5.84 -4.42 -19.46
N ALA A 188 5.71 -5.35 -20.42
CA ALA A 188 6.86 -5.96 -21.09
C ALA A 188 7.73 -4.93 -21.82
N ARG A 189 7.11 -4.01 -22.57
CA ARG A 189 7.82 -2.91 -23.25
C ARG A 189 8.49 -1.96 -22.27
N ALA A 190 7.85 -1.68 -21.15
CA ALA A 190 8.39 -0.84 -20.09
C ALA A 190 9.65 -1.48 -19.50
N LEU A 191 9.58 -2.75 -19.07
CA LEU A 191 10.74 -3.48 -18.53
C LEU A 191 11.90 -3.54 -19.52
N ALA A 192 11.63 -3.72 -20.81
CA ALA A 192 12.65 -3.73 -21.86
C ALA A 192 13.37 -2.38 -22.09
N LYS A 193 12.88 -1.28 -21.52
CA LYS A 193 13.53 0.04 -21.57
C LYS A 193 14.44 0.31 -20.38
N LEU A 194 14.43 -0.55 -19.35
CA LEU A 194 15.35 -0.43 -18.22
C LEU A 194 16.78 -0.70 -18.65
N LYS A 195 17.73 -0.04 -17.99
CA LYS A 195 19.16 -0.40 -18.07
C LYS A 195 19.45 -1.61 -17.20
N TYR A 196 18.87 -1.67 -16.01
CA TYR A 196 18.98 -2.83 -15.13
C TYR A 196 17.67 -3.15 -14.40
N LEU A 197 17.46 -4.43 -14.09
CA LEU A 197 16.37 -4.93 -13.28
C LEU A 197 16.95 -5.86 -12.20
N VAL A 198 16.59 -5.62 -10.94
CA VAL A 198 16.93 -6.52 -9.83
C VAL A 198 15.65 -7.21 -9.36
N VAL A 199 15.63 -8.53 -9.40
CA VAL A 199 14.53 -9.36 -8.88
C VAL A 199 15.03 -10.12 -7.65
N ILE A 200 14.33 -9.95 -6.53
CA ILE A 200 14.59 -10.64 -5.26
C ILE A 200 13.34 -11.47 -4.93
N ASP A 201 13.44 -12.78 -5.08
CA ASP A 201 12.30 -13.69 -4.93
C ASP A 201 12.78 -15.11 -4.56
N PRO A 202 12.03 -15.89 -3.75
CA PRO A 202 12.35 -17.30 -3.52
C PRO A 202 12.06 -18.20 -4.74
N LEU A 203 11.33 -17.69 -5.74
CA LEU A 203 10.89 -18.44 -6.91
C LEU A 203 11.32 -17.78 -8.23
N VAL A 204 11.21 -18.54 -9.30
CA VAL A 204 11.26 -17.99 -10.67
C VAL A 204 9.96 -17.25 -10.94
N THR A 205 10.04 -16.03 -11.47
CA THR A 205 8.88 -15.22 -11.83
C THR A 205 8.92 -14.82 -13.30
N GLU A 206 7.76 -14.54 -13.89
CA GLU A 206 7.65 -14.04 -15.26
C GLU A 206 8.41 -12.72 -15.41
N SER A 207 8.41 -11.88 -14.37
CA SER A 207 9.19 -10.63 -14.37
C SER A 207 10.71 -10.87 -14.38
N SER A 208 11.23 -11.96 -13.79
CA SER A 208 12.67 -12.28 -13.89
C SER A 208 13.08 -12.75 -15.28
N ASN A 209 12.14 -13.30 -16.04
CA ASN A 209 12.36 -13.87 -17.37
C ASN A 209 11.63 -13.09 -18.48
N PHE A 210 11.27 -11.82 -18.24
CA PHE A 210 10.46 -11.04 -19.19
C PHE A 210 11.11 -10.90 -20.57
N TRP A 211 12.43 -11.04 -20.63
CA TRP A 211 13.27 -10.95 -21.83
C TRP A 211 13.34 -12.25 -22.64
N GLN A 212 12.88 -13.38 -22.09
CA GLN A 212 12.89 -14.69 -22.74
C GLN A 212 11.64 -14.89 -23.58
N ASN A 213 11.80 -15.47 -24.78
CA ASN A 213 10.66 -15.88 -25.60
C ASN A 213 10.00 -17.13 -25.02
N HIS A 214 8.68 -17.11 -24.84
CA HIS A 214 7.88 -18.26 -24.43
C HIS A 214 6.67 -18.47 -25.35
N GLY A 215 6.87 -18.30 -26.67
CA GLY A 215 5.81 -18.36 -27.67
C GLY A 215 4.73 -17.32 -27.41
N GLU A 216 3.46 -17.66 -27.63
CA GLU A 216 2.32 -16.75 -27.47
C GLU A 216 2.22 -16.13 -26.06
N MET A 217 2.73 -16.82 -25.04
CA MET A 217 2.70 -16.33 -23.65
C MET A 217 3.67 -15.18 -23.41
N ASN A 218 4.78 -15.13 -24.16
CA ASN A 218 5.74 -14.03 -24.13
C ASN A 218 6.52 -13.94 -25.44
N ASP A 219 5.89 -13.38 -26.47
CA ASP A 219 6.51 -13.27 -27.80
C ASP A 219 7.44 -12.05 -27.88
N VAL A 220 8.68 -12.25 -27.43
CA VAL A 220 9.74 -11.25 -27.44
C VAL A 220 10.97 -11.78 -28.16
N ARG A 221 11.83 -10.88 -28.64
CA ARG A 221 13.15 -11.25 -29.19
C ARG A 221 14.23 -10.86 -28.16
N PRO A 222 14.89 -11.83 -27.50
CA PRO A 222 15.90 -11.52 -26.48
C PRO A 222 17.00 -10.56 -26.96
N ALA A 223 17.41 -10.69 -28.23
CA ALA A 223 18.43 -9.84 -28.83
C ALA A 223 18.06 -8.34 -28.90
N ASP A 224 16.78 -7.99 -28.81
CA ASP A 224 16.32 -6.59 -28.83
C ASP A 224 16.24 -5.96 -27.43
N ILE A 225 16.44 -6.76 -26.38
CA ILE A 225 16.29 -6.34 -24.98
C ILE A 225 17.67 -6.25 -24.34
N GLN A 226 18.08 -5.03 -23.99
CA GLN A 226 19.42 -4.74 -23.47
C GLN A 226 19.45 -4.58 -21.95
N THR A 227 18.34 -4.85 -21.27
CA THR A 227 18.24 -4.74 -19.81
C THR A 227 19.10 -5.80 -19.14
N GLU A 228 20.02 -5.38 -18.27
CA GLU A 228 20.77 -6.28 -17.42
C GLU A 228 19.89 -6.79 -16.27
N VAL A 229 19.74 -8.10 -16.11
CA VAL A 229 18.84 -8.68 -15.10
C VAL A 229 19.63 -9.44 -14.03
N PHE A 230 19.48 -8.99 -12.79
CA PHE A 230 19.98 -9.67 -11.60
C PHE A 230 18.84 -10.43 -10.94
N ARG A 231 18.94 -11.75 -10.82
CA ARG A 231 17.98 -12.57 -10.07
C ARG A 231 18.65 -13.10 -8.81
N LEU A 232 18.26 -12.55 -7.67
CA LEU A 232 18.83 -12.86 -6.36
C LEU A 232 17.85 -13.77 -5.61
N PRO A 233 18.23 -15.02 -5.27
CA PRO A 233 17.36 -15.90 -4.50
C PRO A 233 17.21 -15.37 -3.07
N SER A 234 15.98 -15.29 -2.58
CA SER A 234 15.69 -15.01 -1.17
C SER A 234 15.14 -16.25 -0.46
N SER A 235 15.06 -16.15 0.86
CA SER A 235 14.28 -17.04 1.71
C SER A 235 12.78 -16.95 1.43
N CYS A 236 12.04 -17.96 1.85
CA CYS A 236 10.59 -17.97 1.98
C CYS A 236 10.15 -17.88 3.46
N PHE A 237 8.84 -17.82 3.71
CA PHE A 237 8.28 -17.61 5.05
C PHE A 237 8.71 -18.67 6.09
N ALA A 238 9.09 -19.86 5.66
CA ALA A 238 9.50 -20.97 6.52
C ALA A 238 10.96 -20.87 6.99
N GLU A 239 11.75 -19.99 6.37
CA GLU A 239 13.21 -19.95 6.48
C GLU A 239 13.71 -18.72 7.24
N GLU A 240 12.80 -17.91 7.82
CA GLU A 240 13.13 -16.75 8.64
C GLU A 240 12.20 -16.62 9.84
N ASN A 241 12.76 -16.13 10.96
CA ASN A 241 11.95 -15.64 12.06
C ASN A 241 11.48 -14.23 11.73
N GLY A 242 10.25 -13.89 12.07
CA GLY A 242 9.75 -12.53 11.84
C GLY A 242 8.31 -12.36 12.26
N SER A 243 7.75 -11.19 11.94
CA SER A 243 6.35 -10.89 12.20
C SER A 243 5.59 -10.49 10.95
N ILE A 244 4.31 -10.84 10.90
CA ILE A 244 3.37 -10.40 9.88
C ILE A 244 2.07 -9.89 10.53
N ALA A 245 1.46 -8.88 9.93
CA ALA A 245 0.18 -8.33 10.34
C ALA A 245 -0.96 -8.88 9.47
N ASN A 246 -1.89 -9.62 10.08
CA ASN A 246 -3.05 -10.15 9.37
C ASN A 246 -4.14 -9.08 9.13
N SER A 247 -5.24 -9.44 8.45
CA SER A 247 -6.36 -8.52 8.16
C SER A 247 -7.07 -7.98 9.41
N GLY A 248 -6.93 -8.64 10.57
CA GLY A 248 -7.44 -8.20 11.86
C GLY A 248 -6.48 -7.28 12.63
N ARG A 249 -5.33 -6.92 12.03
CA ARG A 249 -4.24 -6.13 12.61
C ARG A 249 -3.45 -6.87 13.69
N TRP A 250 -3.49 -8.20 13.71
CA TRP A 250 -2.70 -8.99 14.66
C TRP A 250 -1.27 -9.14 14.14
N LEU A 251 -0.30 -8.58 14.85
CA LEU A 251 1.12 -8.82 14.63
C LEU A 251 1.48 -10.17 15.23
N GLN A 252 1.69 -11.16 14.37
CA GLN A 252 1.97 -12.54 14.76
C GLN A 252 3.43 -12.85 14.49
N TRP A 253 4.14 -13.33 15.51
CA TRP A 253 5.51 -13.81 15.38
C TRP A 253 5.51 -15.24 14.83
N LEU A 254 6.40 -15.50 13.87
CA LEU A 254 6.62 -16.79 13.24
C LEU A 254 8.07 -17.22 13.47
N PHE A 255 8.26 -18.53 13.59
CA PHE A 255 9.57 -19.15 13.76
C PHE A 255 9.92 -19.96 12.51
N LEU A 256 11.23 -20.02 12.24
CA LEU A 256 11.83 -20.89 11.24
C LEU A 256 11.46 -22.35 11.51
N LEU A 257 11.06 -23.06 10.45
CA LEU A 257 10.80 -24.50 10.51
C LEU A 257 12.14 -25.25 10.41
N HIS A 258 12.54 -25.92 11.49
CA HIS A 258 13.69 -26.84 11.51
C HIS A 258 13.36 -28.18 10.88
#